data_AF-A0A0A1U3H7-F1
#
_entry.id   AF-A0A0A1U3H7-F1
#
_cell.length_a   1.000
_cell.length_b   1.000
_cell.length_c   1.000
_cell.angle_alpha   90.00
_cell.angle_beta   90.00
_cell.angle_gamma   90.00
#
_symmetry.space_group_name_H-M   'P 1'
#
loop_
_entity.id
_entity.type
_entity.pdbx_description
1 polymer ?
#
loop_
_entity_poly.entity_id
_entity_poly.type
_entity_poly.pdbx_seq_one_letter_code
_entity_poly.pdbx_strand_id
1 'polypeptide(L)'
;MSQLQTTDMFNVIKYFHTFTDMCNSILVSKKFKNFISELFENPIPITQNIIKHFPNIKILNLYHENDEKMFYYQEGINKKKYKFDKVVVWYQVSYNVAYHNSNNPKLLFKKISYTVDDSINIGATIPETVNSIGENFYSEIPLNTIEIPTYIKFIGDSCFEFSKNLKTVLLASNIVTIGKNCFANCLALKTVELLNVNKIPDFCFFHCKTLTSVKLPNSTFLLGNSAFSNCESLVQLNIPNDLVSLGESCFSCCFKYTIPILPESFQVQ
;
A
#
# COMPACT_ATOMS: atom_id res chain seq x y z
N MET A 1 24.44 -28.59 5.96
CA MET A 1 23.30 -27.66 6.14
C MET A 1 23.46 -26.97 7.49
N SER A 2 23.53 -25.63 7.52
CA SER A 2 23.53 -24.87 8.78
C SER A 2 22.18 -25.04 9.47
N GLN A 3 22.19 -25.38 10.76
CA GLN A 3 20.96 -25.49 11.55
C GLN A 3 20.44 -24.09 11.90
N LEU A 4 19.12 -23.89 11.78
CA LEU A 4 18.43 -22.66 12.19
C LEU A 4 18.69 -22.34 13.67
N GLN A 5 19.12 -21.11 13.93
CA GLN A 5 19.32 -20.54 15.26
C GLN A 5 18.06 -19.82 15.75
N THR A 6 17.92 -19.63 17.07
CA THR A 6 16.79 -18.87 17.64
C THR A 6 16.78 -17.43 17.13
N THR A 7 17.97 -16.86 16.88
CA THR A 7 18.12 -15.54 16.23
C THR A 7 17.53 -15.51 14.82
N ASP A 8 17.61 -16.61 14.08
CA ASP A 8 17.07 -16.69 12.72
C ASP A 8 15.52 -16.69 12.74
N MET A 9 14.91 -17.22 13.81
CA MET A 9 13.45 -17.22 13.98
C MET A 9 12.87 -15.80 14.03
N PHE A 10 13.61 -14.81 14.54
CA PHE A 10 13.17 -13.40 14.50
C PHE A 10 13.07 -12.85 13.08
N ASN A 11 13.82 -13.39 12.13
CA ASN A 11 13.72 -13.00 10.72
C ASN A 11 12.60 -13.76 10.02
N VAL A 12 12.44 -15.05 10.34
CA VAL A 12 11.42 -15.91 9.72
C VAL A 12 10.01 -15.50 10.16
N ILE A 13 9.80 -15.16 11.42
CA ILE A 13 8.46 -14.89 11.97
C ILE A 13 7.76 -13.69 11.32
N LYS A 14 8.51 -12.78 10.70
CA LYS A 14 7.98 -11.61 9.97
C LYS A 14 7.17 -12.01 8.72
N TYR A 15 7.30 -13.25 8.26
CA TYR A 15 6.59 -13.79 7.11
C TYR A 15 5.35 -14.61 7.50
N PHE A 16 5.05 -14.75 8.79
CA PHE A 16 3.87 -15.50 9.23
C PHE A 16 2.62 -14.63 9.20
N HIS A 17 1.48 -15.26 8.93
CA HIS A 17 0.19 -14.58 8.89
C HIS A 17 -0.73 -15.01 10.02
N THR A 18 -0.51 -16.20 10.57
CA THR A 18 -1.38 -16.79 11.61
C THR A 18 -0.58 -17.29 12.81
N PHE A 19 -1.28 -17.41 13.95
CA PHE A 19 -0.71 -18.03 15.15
C PHE A 19 -0.38 -19.52 14.91
N THR A 20 -1.11 -20.18 14.01
CA THR A 20 -0.84 -21.55 13.60
C THR A 20 0.51 -21.69 12.91
N ASP A 21 0.86 -20.79 11.98
CA ASP A 21 2.17 -20.78 11.31
C ASP A 21 3.30 -20.70 12.34
N MET A 22 3.12 -19.81 13.31
CA MET A 22 4.06 -19.60 14.40
C MET A 22 4.21 -20.84 15.27
N CYS A 23 3.10 -21.43 15.73
CA CYS A 23 3.12 -22.67 16.52
C CYS A 23 3.79 -23.81 15.77
N ASN A 24 3.45 -24.01 14.49
CA ASN A 24 4.05 -25.05 13.66
C ASN A 24 5.56 -24.89 13.58
N SER A 25 6.06 -23.66 13.38
CA SER A 25 7.50 -23.38 13.31
C SER A 25 8.24 -23.66 14.62
N ILE A 26 7.60 -23.35 15.76
CA ILE A 26 8.18 -23.56 17.10
C ILE A 26 8.21 -25.05 17.44
N LEU A 27 7.18 -25.80 17.04
CA LEU A 27 7.06 -27.23 17.32
C LEU A 27 8.05 -28.09 16.53
N VAL A 28 8.68 -27.56 15.48
CA VAL A 28 9.71 -28.28 14.70
C VAL A 28 10.93 -28.65 15.55
N SER A 29 11.25 -27.87 16.60
CA SER A 29 12.43 -28.13 17.43
C SER A 29 12.26 -27.68 18.88
N LYS A 30 12.70 -28.53 19.83
CA LYS A 30 12.75 -28.19 21.26
C LYS A 30 13.54 -26.91 21.55
N LYS A 31 14.47 -26.54 20.67
CA LYS A 31 15.26 -25.30 20.75
C LYS A 31 14.39 -24.04 20.78
N PHE A 32 13.25 -24.05 20.09
CA PHE A 32 12.36 -22.89 19.99
C PHE A 32 11.28 -22.83 21.06
N LYS A 33 11.27 -23.78 22.01
CA LYS A 33 10.22 -23.91 23.04
C LYS A 33 9.95 -22.61 23.81
N ASN A 34 10.98 -21.79 24.06
CA ASN A 34 10.86 -20.55 24.82
C ASN A 34 10.74 -19.30 23.92
N PHE A 35 10.75 -19.46 22.60
CA PHE A 35 10.83 -18.34 21.66
C PHE A 35 9.70 -17.30 21.84
N ILE A 36 8.46 -17.76 22.09
CA ILE A 36 7.33 -16.83 22.32
C ILE A 36 7.57 -15.93 23.54
N SER A 37 8.25 -16.43 24.56
CA SER A 37 8.58 -15.64 25.75
C SER A 37 9.69 -14.61 25.49
N GLU A 38 10.46 -14.75 24.41
CA GLU A 38 11.48 -13.78 24.02
C GLU A 38 10.90 -12.60 23.20
N LEU A 39 9.64 -12.69 22.77
CA LEU A 39 8.98 -11.66 21.99
C LEU A 39 8.49 -10.50 22.89
N PHE A 40 8.93 -9.28 22.58
CA PHE A 40 8.48 -8.04 23.21
C PHE A 40 7.36 -7.33 22.42
N GLU A 41 7.11 -7.77 21.19
CA GLU A 41 6.07 -7.27 20.33
C GLU A 41 5.39 -8.43 19.61
N ASN A 42 4.10 -8.30 19.25
CA ASN A 42 3.45 -9.31 18.44
C ASN A 42 3.87 -9.17 16.96
N PRO A 43 4.41 -10.23 16.35
CA PRO A 43 4.84 -10.22 14.95
C PRO A 43 3.69 -10.49 13.97
N ILE A 44 2.54 -10.92 14.49
CA ILE A 44 1.32 -11.27 13.77
C ILE A 44 0.10 -10.65 14.46
N PRO A 45 -1.07 -10.54 13.80
CA PRO A 45 -2.32 -10.18 14.45
C PRO A 45 -2.62 -11.13 15.64
N ILE A 46 -2.98 -10.57 16.79
CA ILE A 46 -3.29 -11.34 18.00
C ILE A 46 -4.67 -10.96 18.54
N THR A 47 -5.40 -11.95 19.05
CA THR A 47 -6.68 -11.76 19.73
C THR A 47 -6.51 -11.77 21.26
N GLN A 48 -7.57 -11.39 22.01
CA GLN A 48 -7.58 -11.50 23.48
C GLN A 48 -7.32 -12.93 24.01
N ASN A 49 -7.59 -13.96 23.20
CA ASN A 49 -7.30 -15.35 23.55
C ASN A 49 -5.84 -15.70 23.27
N ILE A 50 -5.32 -15.26 22.12
CA ILE A 50 -3.96 -15.57 21.68
C ILE A 50 -2.91 -14.87 22.55
N ILE A 51 -3.16 -13.62 22.94
CA ILE A 51 -2.21 -12.81 23.73
C ILE A 51 -1.79 -13.47 25.05
N LYS A 52 -2.61 -14.35 25.62
CA LYS A 52 -2.29 -15.09 26.86
C LYS A 52 -1.03 -15.95 26.71
N HIS A 53 -0.66 -16.32 25.49
CA HIS A 53 0.54 -17.09 25.18
C HIS A 53 1.81 -16.22 25.09
N PHE A 54 1.68 -14.90 25.10
CA PHE A 54 2.78 -13.95 24.94
C PHE A 54 3.03 -13.17 26.25
N PRO A 55 3.78 -13.73 27.21
CA PRO A 55 3.88 -13.18 28.56
C PRO A 55 4.63 -11.84 28.64
N ASN A 56 5.47 -11.53 27.65
CA ASN A 56 6.41 -10.40 27.70
C ASN A 56 6.12 -9.31 26.66
N ILE A 57 4.95 -9.33 26.00
CA ILE A 57 4.57 -8.26 25.05
C ILE A 57 4.44 -6.93 25.79
N LYS A 58 5.19 -5.95 25.29
CA LYS A 58 5.15 -4.55 25.70
C LYS A 58 4.68 -3.63 24.59
N ILE A 59 4.92 -4.01 23.34
CA ILE A 59 4.51 -3.26 22.14
C ILE A 59 3.39 -4.04 21.44
N LEU A 60 2.22 -3.42 21.32
CA LEU A 60 1.12 -3.98 20.55
C LEU A 60 1.18 -3.45 19.11
N ASN A 61 1.43 -4.33 18.15
CA ASN A 61 1.31 -4.05 16.73
C ASN A 61 -0.12 -4.37 16.27
N LEU A 62 -0.82 -3.36 15.73
CA LEU A 62 -2.14 -3.52 15.14
C LEU A 62 -1.99 -3.49 13.61
N TYR A 63 -2.34 -4.59 12.95
CA TYR A 63 -2.16 -4.76 11.51
C TYR A 63 -3.45 -4.48 10.74
N HIS A 64 -4.60 -4.61 11.40
CA HIS A 64 -5.93 -4.33 10.86
C HIS A 64 -6.78 -3.52 11.85
N GLU A 65 -7.77 -2.77 11.33
CA GLU A 65 -8.70 -1.98 12.15
C GLU A 65 -9.44 -2.83 13.20
N ASN A 66 -9.78 -4.07 12.85
CA ASN A 66 -10.45 -4.98 13.76
C ASN A 66 -9.59 -5.42 14.94
N ASP A 67 -8.26 -5.36 14.82
CA ASP A 67 -7.36 -5.67 15.94
C ASP A 67 -7.57 -4.64 17.07
N GLU A 68 -7.80 -3.37 16.74
CA GLU A 68 -8.06 -2.30 17.71
C GLU A 68 -9.35 -2.58 18.50
N LYS A 69 -10.42 -2.95 17.79
CA LYS A 69 -11.73 -3.28 18.39
C LYS A 69 -11.62 -4.40 19.41
N MET A 70 -10.76 -5.39 19.17
CA MET A 70 -10.55 -6.50 20.10
C MET A 70 -9.94 -6.08 21.44
N PHE A 71 -9.19 -4.98 21.52
CA PHE A 71 -8.52 -4.56 22.76
C PHE A 71 -9.16 -3.33 23.42
N TYR A 72 -9.92 -2.52 22.66
CA TYR A 72 -10.39 -1.22 23.13
C TYR A 72 -11.91 -1.01 23.09
N TYR A 73 -12.66 -1.74 22.25
CA TYR A 73 -14.11 -1.61 22.14
C TYR A 73 -14.82 -2.84 22.71
N GLN A 74 -15.20 -2.78 23.98
CA GLN A 74 -16.23 -3.66 24.55
C GLN A 74 -17.24 -2.81 25.31
N GLU A 75 -18.44 -2.68 24.74
CA GLU A 75 -19.60 -2.21 25.48
C GLU A 75 -20.00 -3.28 26.50
N GLY A 76 -20.19 -2.86 27.75
CA GLY A 76 -20.72 -3.73 28.80
C GLY A 76 -19.71 -4.74 29.35
N ILE A 77 -19.12 -4.38 30.49
CA ILE A 77 -18.48 -5.29 31.46
C ILE A 77 -17.03 -5.69 31.15
N ASN A 78 -16.13 -5.07 31.94
CA ASN A 78 -14.73 -5.41 32.24
C ASN A 78 -13.59 -4.83 31.35
N LYS A 79 -13.16 -3.63 31.79
CA LYS A 79 -11.77 -3.18 32.06
C LYS A 79 -10.65 -3.78 31.20
N LYS A 80 -9.94 -2.89 30.48
CA LYS A 80 -8.61 -3.08 29.86
C LYS A 80 -7.77 -4.13 30.61
N LYS A 81 -7.79 -5.37 30.12
CA LYS A 81 -7.07 -6.51 30.72
C LYS A 81 -5.56 -6.42 30.50
N TYR A 82 -5.13 -5.77 29.42
CA TYR A 82 -3.74 -5.68 29.03
C TYR A 82 -3.28 -4.22 29.01
N LYS A 83 -2.08 -3.98 29.52
CA LYS A 83 -1.41 -2.67 29.49
C LYS A 83 -0.17 -2.82 28.62
N PHE A 84 -0.07 -1.96 27.61
CA PHE A 84 1.08 -1.90 26.71
C PHE A 84 1.86 -0.59 26.97
N ASP A 85 3.17 -0.67 26.78
CA ASP A 85 4.05 0.49 26.84
C ASP A 85 3.89 1.33 25.56
N LYS A 86 3.67 0.66 24.43
CA LYS A 86 3.46 1.29 23.11
C LYS A 86 2.46 0.51 22.27
N VAL A 87 1.72 1.22 21.43
CA VAL A 87 0.83 0.68 20.41
C VAL A 87 1.26 1.26 19.07
N VAL A 88 1.50 0.39 18.09
CA VAL A 88 1.92 0.76 16.73
C VAL A 88 0.85 0.32 15.76
N VAL A 89 0.29 1.29 15.03
CA VAL A 89 -0.77 1.09 14.05
C VAL A 89 -0.14 1.00 12.66
N TRP A 90 -0.26 -0.18 12.03
CA TRP A 90 0.33 -0.50 10.73
C TRP A 90 -0.66 -0.44 9.56
N TYR A 91 -1.97 -0.45 9.85
CA TYR A 91 -2.99 -0.13 8.87
C TYR A 91 -3.06 1.38 8.61
N GLN A 92 -3.67 1.74 7.49
CA GLN A 92 -3.86 3.13 7.09
C GLN A 92 -4.93 3.79 7.97
N VAL A 93 -4.63 4.99 8.47
CA VAL A 93 -5.59 5.88 9.15
C VAL A 93 -5.65 7.22 8.44
N SER A 94 -6.76 7.95 8.60
CA SER A 94 -6.84 9.35 8.13
C SER A 94 -5.96 10.26 8.97
N TYR A 95 -5.58 11.41 8.41
CA TYR A 95 -4.80 12.41 9.14
C TYR A 95 -5.57 12.92 10.36
N ASN A 96 -6.88 13.16 10.24
CA ASN A 96 -7.71 13.58 11.38
C ASN A 96 -7.57 12.64 12.60
N VAL A 97 -7.62 11.32 12.39
CA VAL A 97 -7.45 10.33 13.46
C VAL A 97 -6.08 10.43 14.09
N ALA A 98 -5.03 10.54 13.28
CA ALA A 98 -3.66 10.66 13.77
C ALA A 98 -3.44 11.97 14.53
N TYR A 99 -3.98 13.07 14.01
CA TYR A 99 -3.88 14.41 14.58
C TYR A 99 -4.54 14.49 15.96
N HIS A 100 -5.77 13.99 16.11
CA HIS A 100 -6.47 13.97 17.40
C HIS A 100 -5.76 13.12 18.47
N ASN A 101 -4.93 12.16 18.06
CA ASN A 101 -4.17 11.31 18.95
C ASN A 101 -2.68 11.70 19.09
N SER A 102 -2.25 12.81 18.48
CA SER A 102 -0.84 13.22 18.42
C SER A 102 -0.19 13.45 19.79
N ASN A 103 -0.98 13.85 20.79
CA ASN A 103 -0.51 14.07 22.17
C ASN A 103 -0.31 12.78 22.98
N ASN A 104 -0.65 11.61 22.43
CA ASN A 104 -0.48 10.33 23.12
C ASN A 104 0.89 9.70 22.79
N PRO A 105 1.89 9.77 23.70
CA PRO A 105 3.24 9.28 23.41
C PRO A 105 3.32 7.75 23.27
N LYS A 106 2.26 7.02 23.65
CA LYS A 106 2.21 5.57 23.51
C LYS A 106 1.73 5.13 22.14
N LEU A 107 1.12 6.00 21.35
CA LEU A 107 0.52 5.64 20.08
C LEU A 107 1.39 6.12 18.91
N LEU A 108 1.63 5.23 17.96
CA LEU A 108 2.41 5.53 16.76
C LEU A 108 1.68 5.04 15.52
N PHE A 109 1.34 5.95 14.63
CA PHE A 109 0.77 5.62 13.32
C PHE A 109 1.88 5.52 12.28
N LYS A 110 1.92 4.41 11.54
CA LYS A 110 2.91 4.18 10.48
C LYS A 110 2.41 4.62 9.10
N LYS A 111 1.09 4.59 8.88
CA LYS A 111 0.46 4.92 7.60
C LYS A 111 -0.64 5.96 7.81
N ILE A 112 -0.34 7.20 7.45
CA ILE A 112 -1.25 8.33 7.62
C ILE A 112 -1.59 8.84 6.23
N SER A 113 -2.89 8.85 5.92
CA SER A 113 -3.44 9.30 4.64
C SER A 113 -4.15 10.63 4.80
N TYR A 114 -3.86 11.59 3.93
CA TYR A 114 -4.51 12.90 3.91
C TYR A 114 -5.70 12.87 2.95
N THR A 115 -6.92 12.97 3.49
CA THR A 115 -8.16 12.80 2.72
C THR A 115 -8.77 14.13 2.28
N VAL A 116 -9.76 14.07 1.41
CA VAL A 116 -10.58 15.24 1.03
C VAL A 116 -11.17 15.91 2.27
N ASP A 117 -11.69 15.12 3.21
CA ASP A 117 -12.23 15.64 4.47
C ASP A 117 -11.16 16.38 5.28
N ASP A 118 -9.93 15.86 5.34
CA ASP A 118 -8.81 16.54 6.01
C ASP A 118 -8.53 17.90 5.34
N SER A 119 -8.53 17.94 4.01
CA SER A 119 -8.31 19.18 3.24
C SER A 119 -9.44 20.20 3.45
N ILE A 120 -10.69 19.76 3.56
CA ILE A 120 -11.85 20.64 3.80
C ILE A 120 -11.78 21.23 5.21
N ASN A 121 -11.40 20.42 6.20
CA ASN A 121 -11.43 20.81 7.61
C ASN A 121 -10.19 21.59 8.05
N ILE A 122 -9.01 21.31 7.46
CA ILE A 122 -7.71 21.82 7.94
C ILE A 122 -7.03 22.71 6.88
N GLY A 123 -7.32 22.51 5.59
CA GLY A 123 -6.78 23.28 4.47
C GLY A 123 -5.99 22.42 3.48
N ALA A 124 -5.65 22.97 2.30
CA ALA A 124 -5.08 22.18 1.21
C ALA A 124 -3.60 21.75 1.39
N THR A 125 -2.91 22.25 2.43
CA THR A 125 -1.49 21.94 2.65
C THR A 125 -1.34 20.59 3.36
N ILE A 126 -0.79 19.60 2.66
CA ILE A 126 -0.56 18.25 3.19
C ILE A 126 0.56 18.29 4.25
N PRO A 127 0.35 17.85 5.50
CA PRO A 127 1.39 17.87 6.54
C PRO A 127 2.51 16.84 6.34
N GLU A 128 3.74 17.12 6.82
CA GLU A 128 4.91 16.22 6.68
C GLU A 128 4.79 14.88 7.41
N THR A 129 3.85 14.76 8.36
CA THR A 129 3.57 13.50 9.05
C THR A 129 2.81 12.49 8.19
N VAL A 130 2.22 12.96 7.09
CA VAL A 130 1.47 12.14 6.11
C VAL A 130 2.44 11.33 5.25
N ASN A 131 2.01 10.15 4.81
CA ASN A 131 2.73 9.37 3.82
C ASN A 131 1.88 8.91 2.62
N SER A 132 0.57 9.15 2.66
CA SER A 132 -0.34 8.87 1.56
C SER A 132 -1.23 10.05 1.23
N ILE A 133 -1.50 10.25 -0.06
CA ILE A 133 -2.65 11.05 -0.49
C ILE A 133 -3.86 10.12 -0.53
N GLY A 134 -5.00 10.59 -0.01
CA GLY A 134 -6.23 9.83 0.09
C GLY A 134 -6.91 9.54 -1.24
N GLU A 135 -7.91 8.67 -1.19
CA GLU A 135 -8.79 8.38 -2.31
C GLU A 135 -9.47 9.65 -2.82
N ASN A 136 -9.66 9.76 -4.14
CA ASN A 136 -10.37 10.85 -4.81
C ASN A 136 -9.83 12.28 -4.53
N PHE A 137 -8.65 12.44 -3.93
CA PHE A 137 -8.18 13.73 -3.39
C PHE A 137 -8.13 14.86 -4.43
N TYR A 138 -7.69 14.56 -5.64
CA TYR A 138 -7.68 15.47 -6.79
C TYR A 138 -8.63 15.03 -7.91
N SER A 139 -9.61 14.18 -7.60
CA SER A 139 -10.58 13.70 -8.59
C SER A 139 -11.41 14.87 -9.14
N GLU A 140 -11.62 14.89 -10.45
CA GLU A 140 -12.30 15.93 -11.22
C GLU A 140 -11.65 17.33 -11.16
N ILE A 141 -10.50 17.48 -10.49
CA ILE A 141 -9.80 18.76 -10.43
C ILE A 141 -9.04 18.96 -11.75
N PRO A 142 -9.24 20.09 -12.46
CA PRO A 142 -8.64 20.34 -13.77
C PRO A 142 -7.17 20.77 -13.66
N LEU A 143 -6.34 19.96 -13.01
CA LEU A 143 -4.92 20.19 -12.77
C LEU A 143 -4.15 20.25 -14.10
N ASN A 144 -3.19 21.18 -14.20
CA ASN A 144 -2.24 21.23 -15.32
C ASN A 144 -0.98 20.41 -15.05
N THR A 145 -0.55 20.39 -13.78
CA THR A 145 0.65 19.74 -13.27
C THR A 145 0.33 19.02 -11.96
N ILE A 146 1.17 18.06 -11.59
CA ILE A 146 1.10 17.34 -10.32
C ILE A 146 2.25 17.81 -9.45
N GLU A 147 1.93 18.33 -8.26
CA GLU A 147 2.91 18.70 -7.24
C GLU A 147 2.65 17.87 -5.98
N ILE A 148 3.43 16.80 -5.81
CA ILE A 148 3.32 15.90 -4.67
C ILE A 148 4.52 16.11 -3.74
N PRO A 149 4.31 16.33 -2.44
CA PRO A 149 5.41 16.44 -1.49
C PRO A 149 6.32 15.20 -1.44
N THR A 150 7.61 15.41 -1.21
CA THR A 150 8.65 14.35 -1.28
C THR A 150 8.55 13.28 -0.20
N TYR A 151 7.82 13.55 0.89
CA TYR A 151 7.54 12.58 1.96
C TYR A 151 6.36 11.64 1.65
N ILE A 152 5.58 11.91 0.59
CA ILE A 152 4.49 11.01 0.16
C ILE A 152 5.09 9.78 -0.51
N LYS A 153 4.54 8.61 -0.20
CA LYS A 153 4.96 7.32 -0.77
C LYS A 153 3.82 6.60 -1.49
N PHE A 154 2.58 6.95 -1.15
CA PHE A 154 1.38 6.27 -1.63
C PHE A 154 0.40 7.30 -2.19
N ILE A 155 -0.22 6.97 -3.32
CA ILE A 155 -1.31 7.75 -3.92
C ILE A 155 -2.54 6.85 -3.92
N GLY A 156 -3.65 7.34 -3.36
CA GLY A 156 -4.89 6.59 -3.21
C GLY A 156 -5.62 6.30 -4.53
N ASP A 157 -6.66 5.47 -4.44
CA ASP A 157 -7.50 5.13 -5.57
C ASP A 157 -8.21 6.38 -6.13
N SER A 158 -8.39 6.42 -7.46
CA SER A 158 -9.02 7.53 -8.19
C SER A 158 -8.47 8.93 -7.88
N CYS A 159 -7.25 9.04 -7.33
CA CYS A 159 -6.73 10.29 -6.78
C CYS A 159 -6.69 11.43 -7.80
N PHE A 160 -6.43 11.16 -9.08
CA PHE A 160 -6.43 12.15 -10.16
C PHE A 160 -7.45 11.80 -11.25
N GLU A 161 -8.45 10.98 -10.95
CA GLU A 161 -9.45 10.57 -11.93
C GLU A 161 -10.16 11.80 -12.52
N PHE A 162 -10.47 11.78 -13.82
CA PHE A 162 -11.11 12.90 -14.53
C PHE A 162 -10.35 14.24 -14.47
N SER A 163 -9.04 14.26 -14.23
CA SER A 163 -8.21 15.48 -14.32
C SER A 163 -8.06 15.95 -15.78
N LYS A 164 -9.06 16.66 -16.31
CA LYS A 164 -9.22 16.93 -17.74
C LYS A 164 -8.11 17.78 -18.39
N ASN A 165 -7.35 18.54 -17.61
CA ASN A 165 -6.27 19.40 -18.11
C ASN A 165 -4.87 18.80 -17.91
N LEU A 166 -4.77 17.65 -17.25
CA LEU A 166 -3.49 17.07 -16.88
C LEU A 166 -2.81 16.52 -18.13
N LYS A 167 -1.70 17.13 -18.54
CA LYS A 167 -1.00 16.78 -19.78
C LYS A 167 0.14 15.79 -19.58
N THR A 168 0.78 15.84 -18.41
CA THR A 168 1.98 15.08 -18.12
C THR A 168 1.95 14.59 -16.69
N VAL A 169 2.33 13.34 -16.46
CA VAL A 169 2.55 12.78 -15.13
C VAL A 169 4.03 12.46 -14.99
N LEU A 170 4.69 13.09 -14.01
CA LEU A 170 6.05 12.77 -13.60
C LEU A 170 6.02 12.50 -12.10
N LEU A 171 6.05 11.23 -11.71
CA LEU A 171 6.06 10.85 -10.30
C LEU A 171 7.49 10.63 -9.82
N ALA A 172 7.85 11.32 -8.74
CA ALA A 172 9.17 11.24 -8.12
C ALA A 172 9.46 9.83 -7.56
N SER A 173 10.75 9.52 -7.35
CA SER A 173 11.22 8.19 -6.96
C SER A 173 10.79 7.75 -5.56
N ASN A 174 10.32 8.67 -4.71
CA ASN A 174 9.72 8.38 -3.41
C ASN A 174 8.33 7.72 -3.51
N ILE A 175 7.63 7.85 -4.65
CA ILE A 175 6.32 7.23 -4.85
C ILE A 175 6.50 5.75 -5.19
N VAL A 176 6.02 4.89 -4.30
CA VAL A 176 6.17 3.42 -4.40
C VAL A 176 4.89 2.78 -4.93
N THR A 177 3.73 3.34 -4.57
CA THR A 177 2.42 2.77 -4.93
C THR A 177 1.49 3.85 -5.42
N ILE A 178 0.73 3.50 -6.45
CA ILE A 178 -0.41 4.25 -6.96
C ILE A 178 -1.67 3.39 -6.85
N GLY A 179 -2.81 4.01 -6.63
CA GLY A 179 -4.11 3.35 -6.46
C GLY A 179 -4.80 2.98 -7.77
N LYS A 180 -5.83 2.14 -7.68
CA LYS A 180 -6.71 1.81 -8.81
C LYS A 180 -7.32 3.07 -9.39
N ASN A 181 -7.55 3.09 -10.70
CA ASN A 181 -8.18 4.24 -11.39
C ASN A 181 -7.44 5.59 -11.22
N CYS A 182 -6.23 5.62 -10.66
CA CYS A 182 -5.59 6.85 -10.18
C CYS A 182 -5.53 7.97 -11.24
N PHE A 183 -5.34 7.65 -12.51
CA PHE A 183 -5.32 8.61 -13.62
C PHE A 183 -6.39 8.29 -14.67
N ALA A 184 -7.42 7.51 -14.33
CA ALA A 184 -8.47 7.16 -15.28
C ALA A 184 -9.18 8.42 -15.80
N ASN A 185 -9.57 8.39 -17.07
CA ASN A 185 -10.26 9.50 -17.73
C ASN A 185 -9.49 10.84 -17.76
N CYS A 186 -8.16 10.83 -17.59
CA CYS A 186 -7.32 12.02 -17.85
C CYS A 186 -7.20 12.28 -19.36
N LEU A 187 -8.23 12.87 -19.97
CA LEU A 187 -8.35 12.96 -21.43
C LEU A 187 -7.27 13.81 -22.12
N ALA A 188 -6.59 14.71 -21.40
CA ALA A 188 -5.48 15.50 -21.93
C ALA A 188 -4.09 14.89 -21.70
N LEU A 189 -4.00 13.76 -20.98
CA LEU A 189 -2.74 13.16 -20.56
C LEU A 189 -1.99 12.56 -21.74
N LYS A 190 -0.84 13.14 -22.09
CA LYS A 190 -0.03 12.75 -23.26
C LYS A 190 1.14 11.83 -22.90
N THR A 191 1.77 12.06 -21.76
CA THR A 191 2.98 11.34 -21.37
C THR A 191 2.99 11.03 -19.88
N VAL A 192 3.47 9.84 -19.54
CA VAL A 192 3.63 9.38 -18.16
C VAL A 192 5.06 8.87 -17.96
N GLU A 193 5.69 9.31 -16.88
CA GLU A 193 6.99 8.80 -16.43
C GLU A 193 6.93 8.44 -14.94
N LEU A 194 7.15 7.16 -14.65
CA LEU A 194 7.14 6.58 -13.31
C LEU A 194 8.54 6.06 -12.98
N LEU A 195 9.08 6.45 -11.82
CA LEU A 195 10.48 6.13 -11.48
C LEU A 195 10.65 4.92 -10.57
N ASN A 196 9.67 4.59 -9.72
CA ASN A 196 9.83 3.56 -8.69
C ASN A 196 8.55 2.74 -8.38
N VAL A 197 7.56 2.81 -9.27
CA VAL A 197 6.27 2.13 -9.09
C VAL A 197 6.38 0.67 -9.54
N ASN A 198 6.24 -0.28 -8.61
CA ASN A 198 6.37 -1.72 -8.93
C ASN A 198 5.12 -2.36 -9.54
N LYS A 199 3.95 -1.73 -9.39
CA LYS A 199 2.67 -2.23 -9.90
C LYS A 199 1.88 -1.11 -10.53
N ILE A 200 1.39 -1.32 -11.74
CA ILE A 200 0.33 -0.48 -12.30
C ILE A 200 -0.99 -1.17 -11.98
N PRO A 201 -1.84 -0.58 -11.13
CA PRO A 201 -3.07 -1.23 -10.67
C PRO A 201 -4.15 -1.22 -11.75
N ASP A 202 -5.26 -1.91 -11.45
CA ASP A 202 -6.42 -1.99 -12.34
C ASP A 202 -6.89 -0.58 -12.75
N PHE A 203 -7.23 -0.44 -14.03
CA PHE A 203 -7.77 0.78 -14.62
C PHE A 203 -6.93 2.07 -14.43
N CYS A 204 -5.67 1.98 -14.02
CA CYS A 204 -4.88 3.14 -13.60
C CYS A 204 -4.86 4.29 -14.62
N PHE A 205 -4.71 3.98 -15.92
CA PHE A 205 -4.73 4.93 -17.03
C PHE A 205 -5.92 4.66 -17.97
N PHE A 206 -6.99 4.04 -17.47
CA PHE A 206 -8.17 3.71 -18.26
C PHE A 206 -8.71 4.94 -19.00
N HIS A 207 -8.96 4.80 -20.30
CA HIS A 207 -9.57 5.83 -21.14
C HIS A 207 -8.76 7.15 -21.22
N CYS A 208 -7.43 7.09 -21.03
CA CYS A 208 -6.52 8.20 -21.34
C CYS A 208 -6.27 8.29 -22.86
N LYS A 209 -7.29 8.73 -23.61
CA LYS A 209 -7.32 8.68 -25.08
C LYS A 209 -6.17 9.38 -25.81
N THR A 210 -5.56 10.40 -25.19
CA THR A 210 -4.44 11.16 -25.77
C THR A 210 -3.06 10.68 -25.29
N LEU A 211 -2.99 9.65 -24.45
CA LEU A 211 -1.74 9.10 -23.93
C LEU A 211 -0.97 8.47 -25.06
N THR A 212 0.23 8.98 -25.32
CA THR A 212 1.10 8.55 -26.44
C THR A 212 2.31 7.75 -25.97
N SER A 213 2.84 8.07 -24.78
CA SER A 213 4.06 7.47 -24.26
C SER A 213 3.99 7.24 -22.75
N VAL A 214 4.40 6.06 -22.32
CA VAL A 214 4.52 5.66 -20.92
C VAL A 214 5.91 5.08 -20.68
N LYS A 215 6.63 5.66 -19.72
CA LYS A 215 7.89 5.10 -19.21
C LYS A 215 7.64 4.48 -17.84
N LEU A 216 7.82 3.17 -17.78
CA LEU A 216 7.76 2.37 -16.56
C LEU A 216 9.18 2.05 -16.06
N PRO A 217 9.39 1.92 -14.74
CA PRO A 217 10.66 1.43 -14.23
C PRO A 217 10.81 -0.06 -14.53
N ASN A 218 12.06 -0.52 -14.68
CA ASN A 218 12.35 -1.93 -14.98
C ASN A 218 11.85 -2.90 -13.90
N SER A 219 11.70 -2.41 -12.67
CA SER A 219 11.21 -3.14 -11.50
C SER A 219 9.68 -3.26 -11.43
N THR A 220 8.94 -2.77 -12.43
CA THR A 220 7.50 -2.97 -12.51
C THR A 220 7.20 -4.42 -12.86
N PHE A 221 6.63 -5.18 -11.92
CA PHE A 221 6.37 -6.61 -12.08
C PHE A 221 4.92 -6.97 -12.38
N LEU A 222 3.99 -6.00 -12.30
CA LEU A 222 2.57 -6.22 -12.57
C LEU A 222 1.94 -5.04 -13.30
N LEU A 223 1.19 -5.34 -14.36
CA LEU A 223 0.24 -4.43 -14.99
C LEU A 223 -1.18 -5.00 -14.78
N GLY A 224 -2.07 -4.24 -14.14
CA GLY A 224 -3.39 -4.69 -13.70
C GLY A 224 -4.42 -4.76 -14.82
N ASN A 225 -5.62 -5.20 -14.46
CA ASN A 225 -6.72 -5.38 -15.40
C ASN A 225 -7.10 -4.04 -16.04
N SER A 226 -7.18 -4.01 -17.37
CA SER A 226 -7.54 -2.81 -18.14
C SER A 226 -6.71 -1.56 -17.81
N ALA A 227 -5.48 -1.71 -17.29
CA ALA A 227 -4.65 -0.60 -16.80
C ALA A 227 -4.43 0.49 -17.85
N PHE A 228 -4.32 0.13 -19.13
CA PHE A 228 -4.18 1.05 -20.27
C PHE A 228 -5.34 0.92 -21.27
N SER A 229 -6.45 0.28 -20.90
CA SER A 229 -7.56 0.05 -21.82
C SER A 229 -8.14 1.38 -22.32
N ASN A 230 -8.47 1.44 -23.61
CA ASN A 230 -8.91 2.64 -24.34
C ASN A 230 -7.87 3.80 -24.38
N CYS A 231 -6.58 3.50 -24.26
CA CYS A 231 -5.50 4.45 -24.60
C CYS A 231 -5.26 4.46 -26.12
N GLU A 232 -6.22 4.98 -26.89
CA GLU A 232 -6.25 4.90 -28.36
C GLU A 232 -5.04 5.53 -29.07
N SER A 233 -4.36 6.47 -28.40
CA SER A 233 -3.17 7.14 -28.93
C SER A 233 -1.85 6.53 -28.48
N LEU A 234 -1.84 5.46 -27.67
CA LEU A 234 -0.62 4.91 -27.10
C LEU A 234 0.24 4.32 -28.22
N VAL A 235 1.47 4.81 -28.36
CA VAL A 235 2.44 4.34 -29.36
C VAL A 235 3.63 3.69 -28.67
N GLN A 236 4.08 4.26 -27.56
CA GLN A 236 5.33 3.89 -26.92
C GLN A 236 5.11 3.48 -25.46
N LEU A 237 5.29 2.20 -25.18
CA LEU A 237 5.43 1.66 -23.85
C LEU A 237 6.43 0.51 -23.94
N ASN A 238 7.51 0.59 -23.16
CA ASN A 238 8.46 -0.51 -23.07
C ASN A 238 8.00 -1.47 -21.97
N ILE A 239 7.92 -2.76 -22.29
CA ILE A 239 7.63 -3.78 -21.29
C ILE A 239 8.81 -3.86 -20.30
N PRO A 240 8.56 -3.72 -18.99
CA PRO A 240 9.59 -3.85 -17.97
C PRO A 240 10.25 -5.24 -18.00
N ASN A 241 11.55 -5.29 -17.67
CA ASN A 241 12.29 -6.54 -17.62
C ASN A 241 11.76 -7.51 -16.56
N ASP A 242 11.32 -6.99 -15.41
CA ASP A 242 10.86 -7.81 -14.29
C ASP A 242 9.35 -8.07 -14.33
N LEU A 243 8.69 -7.84 -15.48
CA LEU A 243 7.24 -8.02 -15.61
C LEU A 243 6.86 -9.51 -15.50
N VAL A 244 6.05 -9.84 -14.48
CA VAL A 244 5.61 -11.21 -14.18
C VAL A 244 4.14 -11.43 -14.55
N SER A 245 3.30 -10.40 -14.41
CA SER A 245 1.85 -10.51 -14.56
C SER A 245 1.27 -9.38 -15.41
N LEU A 246 0.42 -9.76 -16.35
CA LEU A 246 -0.35 -8.87 -17.21
C LEU A 246 -1.84 -9.17 -17.03
N GLY A 247 -2.59 -8.19 -16.57
CA GLY A 247 -4.02 -8.30 -16.31
C GLY A 247 -4.86 -8.35 -17.58
N GLU A 248 -6.08 -8.86 -17.43
CA GLU A 248 -7.05 -9.00 -18.50
C GLU A 248 -7.32 -7.65 -19.18
N SER A 249 -7.37 -7.65 -20.52
CA SER A 249 -7.68 -6.47 -21.32
C SER A 249 -6.77 -5.24 -21.06
N CYS A 250 -5.58 -5.44 -20.49
CA CYS A 250 -4.66 -4.35 -20.11
C CYS A 250 -4.42 -3.33 -21.23
N PHE A 251 -4.27 -3.79 -22.48
CA PHE A 251 -4.08 -2.96 -23.68
C PHE A 251 -5.29 -2.98 -24.64
N SER A 252 -6.49 -3.31 -24.16
CA SER A 252 -7.68 -3.30 -25.00
C SER A 252 -7.91 -1.92 -25.63
N CYS A 253 -8.32 -1.88 -26.90
CA CYS A 253 -8.51 -0.65 -27.68
C CYS A 253 -7.28 0.28 -27.77
N CYS A 254 -6.06 -0.23 -27.57
CA CYS A 254 -4.82 0.52 -27.83
C CYS A 254 -4.39 0.36 -29.30
N PHE A 255 -5.16 0.93 -30.24
CA PHE A 255 -5.03 0.64 -31.68
C PHE A 255 -3.68 1.00 -32.31
N LYS A 256 -2.93 1.91 -31.69
CA LYS A 256 -1.60 2.35 -32.17
C LYS A 256 -0.44 1.65 -31.46
N TYR A 257 -0.70 0.91 -30.39
CA TYR A 257 0.32 0.22 -29.64
C TYR A 257 0.50 -1.18 -30.20
N THR A 258 1.71 -1.48 -30.68
CA THR A 258 2.06 -2.85 -31.05
C THR A 258 2.56 -3.55 -29.81
N ILE A 259 1.78 -4.49 -29.27
CA ILE A 259 2.19 -5.29 -28.12
C ILE A 259 3.44 -6.08 -28.53
N PRO A 260 4.59 -5.89 -27.86
CA PRO A 260 5.78 -6.69 -28.17
C PRO A 260 5.52 -8.15 -27.78
N ILE A 261 6.23 -9.07 -28.44
CA ILE A 261 6.16 -10.49 -28.13
C ILE A 261 6.53 -10.68 -26.65
N LEU A 262 5.57 -11.16 -25.85
CA LEU A 262 5.79 -11.45 -24.44
C LEU A 262 6.61 -12.75 -24.32
N PRO A 263 7.63 -12.82 -23.44
CA PRO A 263 8.34 -14.05 -23.12
C PRO A 263 7.38 -15.21 -22.76
N GLU A 264 7.73 -16.44 -23.12
CA GLU A 264 6.91 -17.64 -22.83
C GLU A 264 6.66 -17.89 -21.33
N SER A 265 7.45 -17.27 -20.45
CA SER A 265 7.30 -17.35 -18.99
C SER A 265 6.16 -16.48 -18.42
N PHE A 266 5.43 -15.74 -19.26
CA PHE A 266 4.32 -14.90 -18.83
C PHE A 266 3.10 -15.73 -18.44
N GLN A 267 2.64 -15.57 -17.20
CA GLN A 267 1.31 -16.06 -16.80
C GLN A 267 0.27 -14.99 -17.11
N VAL A 268 -0.54 -15.23 -18.14
CA VAL A 268 -1.80 -14.52 -18.34
C VAL A 268 -2.78 -15.07 -17.30
N GLN A 269 -3.23 -14.22 -16.37
CA GLN A 269 -4.25 -14.57 -15.39
C GLN A 269 -5.65 -14.23 -15.91
#